data_AF-U6DPL8-F1
#
_entry.id   AF-U6DPL8-F1
#
_cell.length_a   1.000
_cell.length_b   1.000
_cell.length_c   1.000
_cell.angle_alpha   90.00
_cell.angle_beta   90.00
_cell.angle_gamma   90.00
#
_symmetry.space_group_name_H-M   'P 1'
#
loop_
_entity.id
_entity.type
_entity.pdbx_description
1 polymer ?
#
loop_
_entity_poly.entity_id
_entity_poly.type
_entity_poly.pdbx_seq_one_letter_code
_entity_poly.pdbx_strand_id
1 'polypeptide(L)'
;SSLGTERFSSVAGMTEMQELKKVTELRSRLRALAEALSRCSHSITESQTSLSNLKSELLKNRDQVHADRSIQQIQYCLDKMNLIYKQFKKSRMRPGLGYNEEQIHKLDKVNFSRLAKRLLLQLFQETCVQKYQTSLVTHGRWMREVHETRNHLRMVGCSVAAYNTEAQGAQESLSQILDRVSHQLLQDRTKEAQVSPPLTAPYPSPALTDLVLQMQELCEEMKLLAFDLQDNNRIIEGLSRPPSAPDS
;
A
#
# COMPACT_ATOMS: atom_id res chain seq x y z
N SER A 1 53.29 -48.91 -11.00
CA SER A 1 52.08 -48.60 -10.23
C SER A 1 51.80 -47.11 -10.25
N SER A 2 50.97 -46.62 -11.18
CA SER A 2 50.51 -45.21 -11.21
C SER A 2 48.99 -45.18 -11.07
N LEU A 3 48.54 -45.24 -9.81
CA LEU A 3 47.15 -45.06 -9.40
C LEU A 3 47.18 -43.90 -8.41
N GLY A 4 46.96 -42.67 -8.87
CA GLY A 4 47.02 -41.51 -7.98
C GLY A 4 46.36 -40.24 -8.51
N THR A 5 46.28 -40.04 -9.82
CA THR A 5 45.97 -38.71 -10.36
C THR A 5 44.48 -38.47 -10.66
N GLU A 6 43.64 -39.51 -10.70
CA GLU A 6 42.22 -39.33 -11.10
C GLU A 6 41.25 -39.03 -9.94
N ARG A 7 41.64 -39.24 -8.67
CA ARG A 7 40.70 -39.02 -7.54
C ARG A 7 40.52 -37.56 -7.15
N PHE A 8 41.47 -36.68 -7.43
CA PHE A 8 41.41 -35.29 -6.95
C PHE A 8 40.59 -34.36 -7.85
N SER A 9 40.56 -34.59 -9.17
CA SER A 9 39.71 -33.83 -10.09
C SER A 9 38.22 -34.16 -9.92
N SER A 10 37.89 -35.42 -9.63
CA SER A 10 36.52 -35.88 -9.42
C SER A 10 35.86 -35.25 -8.17
N VAL A 11 36.62 -35.00 -7.10
CA VAL A 11 36.10 -34.42 -5.84
C VAL A 11 35.86 -32.91 -5.98
N ALA A 12 36.73 -32.20 -6.72
CA ALA A 12 36.55 -30.79 -7.03
C ALA A 12 35.28 -30.55 -7.88
N GLY A 13 35.11 -31.32 -8.97
CA GLY A 13 33.93 -31.23 -9.83
C GLY A 13 32.62 -31.64 -9.13
N MET A 14 32.66 -32.59 -8.18
CA MET A 14 31.49 -32.95 -7.36
C MET A 14 31.08 -31.82 -6.40
N THR A 15 32.04 -31.04 -5.90
CA THR A 15 31.78 -29.93 -4.97
C THR A 15 31.16 -28.73 -5.68
N GLU A 16 31.64 -28.40 -6.88
CA GLU A 16 31.08 -27.33 -7.72
C GLU A 16 29.64 -27.65 -8.17
N MET A 17 29.38 -28.90 -8.59
CA MET A 17 28.05 -29.36 -8.99
C MET A 17 27.05 -29.27 -7.82
N GLN A 18 27.50 -29.50 -6.59
CA GLN A 18 26.68 -29.41 -5.38
C GLN A 18 26.36 -27.96 -5.00
N GLU A 19 27.32 -27.04 -5.11
CA GLU A 19 27.09 -25.61 -4.85
C GLU A 19 26.18 -24.99 -5.93
N LEU A 20 26.35 -25.36 -7.20
CA LEU A 20 25.46 -24.94 -8.28
C LEU A 20 24.00 -25.38 -8.03
N LYS A 21 23.81 -26.59 -7.50
CA LYS A 21 22.48 -27.09 -7.10
C LYS A 21 21.86 -26.26 -5.98
N LYS A 22 22.64 -25.86 -4.97
CA LYS A 22 22.14 -24.98 -3.88
C LYS A 22 21.78 -23.59 -4.40
N VAL A 23 22.60 -23.02 -5.28
CA VAL A 23 22.35 -21.69 -5.88
C VAL A 23 21.08 -21.71 -6.74
N THR A 24 20.86 -22.76 -7.53
CA THR A 24 19.64 -22.89 -8.35
C THR A 24 18.38 -23.04 -7.51
N GLU A 25 18.44 -23.82 -6.42
CA GLU A 25 17.35 -23.93 -5.46
C GLU A 25 17.06 -22.58 -4.78
N LEU A 26 18.09 -21.89 -4.33
CA LEU A 26 17.99 -20.59 -3.67
C LEU A 26 17.39 -19.52 -4.59
N ARG A 27 17.79 -19.52 -5.87
CA ARG A 27 17.20 -18.68 -6.92
C ARG A 27 15.72 -18.99 -7.12
N SER A 28 15.32 -20.27 -7.08
CA SER A 28 13.91 -20.65 -7.21
C SER A 28 13.07 -20.17 -6.03
N ARG A 29 13.59 -20.28 -4.81
CA ARG A 29 12.93 -19.78 -3.57
C ARG A 29 12.78 -18.26 -3.60
N LEU A 30 13.83 -17.53 -3.96
CA LEU A 30 13.79 -16.06 -4.09
C LEU A 30 12.77 -15.60 -5.15
N ARG A 31 12.64 -16.35 -6.26
CA ARG A 31 11.61 -16.07 -7.28
C ARG A 31 10.20 -16.28 -6.72
N ALA A 32 9.97 -17.38 -6.01
CA ALA A 32 8.68 -17.65 -5.38
C ALA A 32 8.31 -16.58 -4.33
N LEU A 33 9.28 -16.09 -3.55
CA LEU A 33 9.12 -14.98 -2.61
C LEU A 33 8.74 -13.69 -3.33
N ALA A 34 9.43 -13.34 -4.43
CA ALA A 34 9.12 -12.16 -5.22
C ALA A 34 7.68 -12.21 -5.78
N GLU A 35 7.25 -13.37 -6.30
CA GLU A 35 5.87 -13.57 -6.75
C GLU A 35 4.86 -13.46 -5.61
N ALA A 36 5.16 -14.01 -4.44
CA ALA A 36 4.30 -13.94 -3.27
C ALA A 36 4.15 -12.50 -2.75
N LEU A 37 5.24 -11.74 -2.69
CA LEU A 37 5.23 -10.33 -2.32
C LEU A 37 4.46 -9.47 -3.34
N SER A 38 4.57 -9.78 -4.63
CA SER A 38 3.77 -9.14 -5.68
C SER A 38 2.27 -9.36 -5.46
N ARG A 39 1.86 -10.59 -5.13
CA ARG A 39 0.46 -10.89 -4.75
C ARG A 39 0.01 -10.11 -3.52
N CYS A 40 0.84 -10.03 -2.48
CA CYS A 40 0.55 -9.23 -1.30
C CYS A 40 0.37 -7.73 -1.64
N SER A 41 1.27 -7.18 -2.48
CA SER A 41 1.18 -5.80 -2.94
C SER A 41 -0.14 -5.54 -3.66
N HIS A 42 -0.51 -6.39 -4.63
CA HIS A 42 -1.78 -6.25 -5.35
C HIS A 42 -2.98 -6.27 -4.39
N SER A 43 -3.00 -7.22 -3.45
CA SER A 43 -4.09 -7.34 -2.49
C SER A 43 -4.19 -6.13 -1.53
N ILE A 44 -3.06 -5.52 -1.16
CA ILE A 44 -3.05 -4.27 -0.39
C ILE A 44 -3.62 -3.11 -1.23
N THR A 45 -3.24 -3.00 -2.51
CA THR A 45 -3.78 -1.94 -3.39
C THR A 45 -5.29 -2.06 -3.62
N GLU A 46 -5.80 -3.29 -3.73
CA GLU A 46 -7.24 -3.55 -3.80
C GLU A 46 -7.95 -3.13 -2.51
N SER A 47 -7.41 -3.54 -1.36
CA SER A 47 -7.93 -3.14 -0.05
C SER A 47 -7.96 -1.61 0.12
N GLN A 48 -6.90 -0.92 -0.33
CA GLN A 48 -6.82 0.54 -0.31
C GLN A 48 -7.90 1.19 -1.19
N THR A 49 -8.16 0.64 -2.37
CA THR A 49 -9.21 1.12 -3.28
C THR A 49 -10.59 0.99 -2.64
N SER A 50 -10.88 -0.18 -2.05
CA SER A 50 -12.13 -0.43 -1.33
C SER A 50 -12.33 0.54 -0.15
N LEU A 51 -11.29 0.78 0.66
CA LEU A 51 -11.35 1.75 1.76
C LEU A 51 -11.54 3.19 1.27
N SER A 52 -10.96 3.55 0.13
CA SER A 52 -11.15 4.87 -0.48
C SER A 52 -12.61 5.08 -0.93
N ASN A 53 -13.20 4.05 -1.55
CA ASN A 53 -14.61 4.07 -1.94
C ASN A 53 -15.51 4.22 -0.71
N LEU A 54 -15.27 3.43 0.34
CA LEU A 54 -15.98 3.51 1.62
C LEU A 54 -15.89 4.91 2.24
N LYS A 55 -14.68 5.51 2.25
CA LYS A 55 -14.48 6.87 2.73
C LYS A 55 -15.33 7.87 1.94
N SER A 56 -15.42 7.72 0.62
CA SER A 56 -16.24 8.59 -0.21
C SER A 56 -17.74 8.47 0.10
N GLU A 57 -18.23 7.26 0.36
CA GLU A 57 -19.63 7.03 0.77
C GLU A 57 -19.93 7.65 2.13
N LEU A 58 -19.01 7.52 3.08
CA LEU A 58 -19.15 8.09 4.42
C LEU A 58 -19.21 9.63 4.38
N LEU A 59 -18.40 10.25 3.53
CA LEU A 59 -18.46 11.70 3.32
C LEU A 59 -19.81 12.14 2.74
N LYS A 60 -20.32 11.45 1.73
CA LYS A 60 -21.64 11.73 1.15
C LYS A 60 -22.76 11.61 2.18
N ASN A 61 -22.72 10.57 3.02
CA ASN A 61 -23.71 10.38 4.08
C ASN A 61 -23.64 11.49 5.14
N ARG A 62 -22.44 11.87 5.55
CA ARG A 62 -22.24 12.99 6.49
C ARG A 62 -22.87 14.28 5.97
N ASP A 63 -22.63 14.60 4.70
CA ASP A 63 -23.18 15.80 4.08
C ASP A 63 -24.72 15.73 3.99
N GLN A 64 -25.27 14.55 3.70
CA GLN A 64 -26.73 14.32 3.72
C GLN A 64 -27.34 14.50 5.11
N VAL A 65 -26.66 14.05 6.17
CA VAL A 65 -27.10 14.25 7.57
C VAL A 65 -27.05 15.73 7.93
N HIS A 66 -26.01 16.47 7.52
CA HIS A 66 -25.92 17.91 7.77
C HIS A 66 -26.98 18.73 7.02
N ALA A 67 -27.43 18.26 5.85
CA ALA A 67 -28.51 18.88 5.11
C ALA A 67 -29.90 18.59 5.72
N ASP A 68 -30.01 17.65 6.66
CA ASP A 68 -31.30 17.24 7.21
C ASP A 68 -31.92 18.32 8.10
N ARG A 69 -33.17 18.66 7.78
CA ARG A 69 -33.95 19.70 8.47
C ARG A 69 -35.11 19.12 9.28
N SER A 70 -35.18 17.80 9.41
CA SER A 70 -36.31 17.09 10.05
C SER A 70 -36.55 17.57 11.48
N ILE A 71 -35.48 17.76 12.26
CA ILE A 71 -35.56 18.28 13.64
C ILE A 71 -36.19 19.68 13.67
N GLN A 72 -35.79 20.58 12.77
CA GLN A 72 -36.33 21.94 12.70
C GLN A 72 -37.81 21.94 12.31
N GLN A 73 -38.21 21.05 11.41
CA GLN A 73 -39.62 20.90 11.00
C GLN A 73 -40.49 20.30 12.11
N ILE A 74 -39.96 19.33 12.87
CA ILE A 74 -40.64 18.77 14.05
C ILE A 74 -40.80 19.87 15.10
N GLN A 75 -39.74 20.62 15.40
CA GLN A 75 -39.78 21.73 16.36
C GLN A 75 -40.82 22.77 15.97
N TYR A 76 -40.87 23.18 14.69
CA TYR A 76 -41.88 24.10 14.19
C TYR A 76 -43.32 23.60 14.47
N CYS A 77 -43.58 22.31 14.21
CA CYS A 77 -44.90 21.73 14.47
C CYS A 77 -45.22 21.71 15.97
N LEU A 78 -44.26 21.34 16.81
CA LEU A 78 -44.40 21.35 18.26
C LEU A 78 -44.68 22.75 18.81
N ASP A 79 -43.97 23.77 18.34
CA ASP A 79 -44.15 25.15 18.79
C ASP A 79 -45.54 25.67 18.45
N LYS A 80 -46.03 25.41 17.23
CA LYS A 80 -47.38 25.76 16.80
C LYS A 80 -48.45 25.02 17.62
N MET A 81 -48.26 23.72 17.84
CA MET A 81 -49.17 22.92 18.68
C MET A 81 -49.20 23.43 20.12
N ASN A 82 -48.05 23.77 20.69
CA ASN A 82 -47.95 24.30 22.05
C ASN A 82 -48.62 25.67 22.18
N LEU A 83 -48.53 26.52 21.15
CA LEU A 83 -49.24 27.80 21.12
C LEU A 83 -50.76 27.59 21.14
N ILE A 84 -51.29 26.70 20.30
CA ILE A 84 -52.72 26.35 20.28
C ILE A 84 -53.15 25.76 21.63
N TYR A 85 -52.35 24.85 22.19
CA TYR A 85 -52.63 24.26 23.51
C TYR A 85 -52.70 25.31 24.62
N LYS A 86 -51.75 26.25 24.67
CA LYS A 86 -51.77 27.37 25.62
C LYS A 86 -53.01 28.25 25.43
N GLN A 87 -53.43 28.49 24.18
CA GLN A 87 -54.64 29.24 23.89
C GLN A 87 -55.90 28.50 24.39
N PHE A 88 -56.00 27.19 24.15
CA PHE A 88 -57.10 26.36 24.65
C PHE A 88 -57.17 26.37 26.18
N LYS A 89 -56.02 26.31 26.85
CA LYS A 89 -55.95 26.43 28.31
C LYS A 89 -56.51 27.78 28.78
N LYS A 90 -56.21 28.89 28.09
CA LYS A 90 -56.77 30.22 28.41
C LYS A 90 -58.28 30.28 28.17
N SER A 91 -58.76 29.81 27.02
CA SER A 91 -60.17 29.78 26.67
C SER A 91 -61.00 29.00 27.69
N ARG A 92 -60.46 27.89 28.21
CA ARG A 92 -61.11 27.06 29.24
C ARG A 92 -61.33 27.78 30.57
N MET A 93 -60.50 28.76 30.92
CA MET A 93 -60.63 29.53 32.17
C MET A 93 -61.67 30.65 32.07
N ARG A 94 -62.26 30.89 30.90
CA ARG A 94 -63.28 31.92 30.68
C ARG A 94 -64.69 31.30 30.73
N PRO A 95 -65.72 32.02 31.24
CA PRO A 95 -67.10 31.49 31.34
C PRO A 95 -67.77 31.15 30.01
N GLY A 96 -67.20 31.59 28.88
CA GLY A 96 -67.67 31.31 27.52
C GLY A 96 -66.78 32.01 26.49
N LEU A 97 -66.94 31.63 25.22
CA LEU A 97 -66.31 32.30 24.09
C LEU A 97 -67.40 33.02 23.29
N GLY A 98 -67.13 34.25 22.84
CA GLY A 98 -67.99 34.91 21.86
C GLY A 98 -67.94 34.20 20.51
N TYR A 99 -68.90 34.46 19.63
CA TYR A 99 -69.04 33.76 18.34
C TYR A 99 -67.73 33.66 17.54
N ASN A 100 -67.03 34.78 17.32
CA ASN A 100 -65.78 34.79 16.54
C ASN A 100 -64.66 33.97 17.21
N GLU A 101 -64.50 34.09 18.53
CA GLU A 101 -63.52 33.32 19.30
C GLU A 101 -63.84 31.82 19.29
N GLU A 102 -65.13 31.46 19.29
CA GLU A 102 -65.57 30.08 19.18
C GLU A 102 -65.24 29.50 17.80
N GLN A 103 -65.41 30.28 16.72
CA GLN A 103 -65.02 29.84 15.37
C GLN A 103 -63.51 29.65 15.24
N ILE A 104 -62.71 30.57 15.80
CA ILE A 104 -61.25 30.45 15.85
C ILE A 104 -60.86 29.21 16.65
N HIS A 105 -61.49 28.96 17.80
CA HIS A 105 -61.24 27.77 18.61
C HIS A 105 -61.54 26.46 17.86
N LYS A 106 -62.64 26.40 17.10
CA LYS A 106 -62.99 25.25 16.25
C LYS A 106 -61.94 25.04 15.14
N LEU A 107 -61.51 26.12 14.49
CA LEU A 107 -60.48 26.06 13.46
C LEU A 107 -59.13 25.59 14.03
N ASP A 108 -58.72 26.13 15.17
CA ASP A 108 -57.50 25.73 15.88
C ASP A 108 -57.52 24.26 16.28
N LYS A 109 -58.69 23.69 16.60
CA LYS A 109 -58.84 22.28 16.95
C LYS A 109 -58.57 21.36 15.76
N VAL A 110 -59.06 21.75 14.58
CA VAL A 110 -58.77 21.06 13.32
C VAL A 110 -57.29 21.22 12.96
N ASN A 111 -56.74 22.43 13.08
CA ASN A 111 -55.33 22.72 12.82
C ASN A 111 -54.39 21.92 13.73
N PHE A 112 -54.69 21.81 15.02
CA PHE A 112 -53.93 21.00 15.97
C PHE A 112 -53.87 19.54 15.53
N SER A 113 -55.01 18.97 15.16
CA SER A 113 -55.09 17.59 14.68
C SER A 113 -54.28 17.38 13.40
N ARG A 114 -54.30 18.34 12.47
CA ARG A 114 -53.50 18.31 11.24
C ARG A 114 -52.00 18.40 11.53
N LEU A 115 -51.58 19.30 12.43
CA LEU A 115 -50.18 19.41 12.87
C LEU A 115 -49.69 18.13 13.54
N ALA A 116 -50.51 17.54 14.42
CA ALA A 116 -50.19 16.27 15.07
C ALA A 116 -50.03 15.14 14.07
N LYS A 117 -50.94 15.02 13.08
CA LYS A 117 -50.81 14.03 12.00
C LYS A 117 -49.54 14.22 11.18
N ARG A 118 -49.23 15.46 10.78
CA ARG A 118 -48.00 15.79 10.05
C ARG A 118 -46.75 15.44 10.84
N LEU A 119 -46.73 15.77 12.13
CA LEU A 119 -45.57 15.49 12.99
C LEU A 119 -45.35 13.99 13.18
N LEU A 120 -46.39 13.27 13.60
CA LEU A 120 -46.26 11.87 14.02
C LEU A 120 -46.09 10.92 12.81
N LEU A 121 -46.96 11.04 11.82
CA LEU A 121 -46.94 10.13 10.67
C LEU A 121 -45.86 10.54 9.66
N GLN A 122 -45.90 11.78 9.17
CA GLN A 122 -45.06 12.17 8.04
C GLN A 122 -43.60 12.47 8.45
N LEU A 123 -43.39 13.33 9.44
CA LEU A 123 -42.03 13.75 9.82
C LEU A 123 -41.32 12.70 10.67
N PHE A 124 -41.98 12.15 11.70
CA PHE A 124 -41.32 11.20 12.58
C PHE A 124 -41.27 9.80 11.98
N GLN A 125 -42.41 9.20 11.65
CA GLN A 125 -42.47 7.81 11.21
C GLN A 125 -41.95 7.61 9.78
N GLU A 126 -42.47 8.35 8.80
CA GLU A 126 -42.08 8.17 7.39
C GLU A 126 -40.70 8.76 7.09
N THR A 127 -40.32 9.88 7.72
CA THR A 127 -39.04 10.53 7.42
C THR A 127 -37.93 10.12 8.38
N CYS A 128 -38.08 10.39 9.69
CA CYS A 128 -36.97 10.19 10.64
C CYS A 128 -36.67 8.71 10.89
N VAL A 129 -37.68 7.90 11.18
CA VAL A 129 -37.50 6.47 11.48
C VAL A 129 -36.96 5.74 10.26
N GLN A 130 -37.50 5.99 9.07
CA GLN A 130 -37.03 5.35 7.84
C GLN A 130 -35.58 5.75 7.49
N LYS A 131 -35.22 7.03 7.61
CA LYS A 131 -33.83 7.48 7.42
C LYS A 131 -32.89 6.84 8.42
N TYR A 132 -33.30 6.75 9.69
CA TYR A 132 -32.52 6.11 10.74
C TYR A 132 -32.29 4.62 10.45
N GLN A 133 -33.34 3.88 10.10
CA GLN A 133 -33.24 2.46 9.75
C GLN A 133 -32.31 2.23 8.55
N THR A 134 -32.45 3.05 7.50
CA THR A 134 -31.57 3.00 6.33
C THR A 134 -30.11 3.28 6.71
N SER A 135 -29.87 4.32 7.51
CA SER A 135 -28.55 4.67 8.02
C SER A 135 -27.94 3.54 8.86
N LEU A 136 -28.74 2.92 9.74
CA LEU A 136 -28.29 1.81 10.59
C LEU A 136 -27.83 0.60 9.75
N VAL A 137 -28.59 0.23 8.72
CA VAL A 137 -28.23 -0.86 7.80
C VAL A 137 -26.93 -0.52 7.04
N THR A 138 -26.83 0.70 6.51
CA THR A 138 -25.64 1.18 5.79
C THR A 138 -24.40 1.18 6.69
N HIS A 139 -24.52 1.73 7.90
CA HIS A 139 -23.42 1.74 8.87
C HIS A 139 -23.02 0.31 9.28
N GLY A 140 -24.00 -0.59 9.45
CA GLY A 140 -23.74 -2.02 9.70
C GLY A 140 -22.93 -2.68 8.58
N ARG A 141 -23.25 -2.38 7.31
CA ARG A 141 -22.46 -2.83 6.14
C ARG A 141 -21.04 -2.30 6.22
N TRP A 142 -20.87 -0.99 6.40
CA TRP A 142 -19.55 -0.37 6.47
C TRP A 142 -18.69 -0.94 7.59
N MET A 143 -19.24 -1.15 8.79
CA MET A 143 -18.51 -1.78 9.89
C MET A 143 -18.03 -3.19 9.53
N ARG A 144 -18.86 -3.97 8.82
CA ARG A 144 -18.47 -5.31 8.37
C ARG A 144 -17.31 -5.23 7.38
N GLU A 145 -17.42 -4.38 6.36
CA GLU A 145 -16.36 -4.21 5.36
C GLU A 145 -15.04 -3.73 5.98
N VAL A 146 -15.08 -2.76 6.90
CA VAL A 146 -13.90 -2.31 7.65
C VAL A 146 -13.29 -3.44 8.47
N HIS A 147 -14.13 -4.24 9.14
CA HIS A 147 -13.67 -5.35 9.96
C HIS A 147 -13.02 -6.45 9.12
N GLU A 148 -13.64 -6.83 8.01
CA GLU A 148 -13.12 -7.80 7.05
C GLU A 148 -11.80 -7.32 6.44
N THR A 149 -11.74 -6.07 5.99
CA THR A 149 -10.52 -5.46 5.44
C THR A 149 -9.39 -5.45 6.47
N ARG A 150 -9.68 -5.08 7.71
CA ARG A 150 -8.69 -5.10 8.80
C ARG A 150 -8.15 -6.51 9.05
N ASN A 151 -9.02 -7.51 9.09
CA ASN A 151 -8.61 -8.90 9.31
C ASN A 151 -7.76 -9.41 8.13
N HIS A 152 -8.14 -9.07 6.91
CA HIS A 152 -7.38 -9.38 5.69
C HIS A 152 -5.98 -8.76 5.72
N LEU A 153 -5.89 -7.45 6.00
CA LEU A 153 -4.60 -6.76 6.12
C LEU A 153 -3.72 -7.33 7.23
N ARG A 154 -4.31 -7.77 8.35
CA ARG A 154 -3.57 -8.49 9.40
C ARG A 154 -2.97 -9.79 8.87
N MET A 155 -3.75 -10.58 8.13
CA MET A 155 -3.25 -11.82 7.51
C MET A 155 -2.13 -11.54 6.50
N VAL A 156 -2.30 -10.52 5.65
CA VAL A 156 -1.24 -10.09 4.72
C VAL A 156 0.01 -9.66 5.49
N GLY A 157 -0.13 -8.91 6.58
CA GLY A 157 0.98 -8.51 7.44
C GLY A 157 1.74 -9.70 8.05
N CYS A 158 1.02 -10.71 8.54
CA CYS A 158 1.63 -11.96 9.01
C CYS A 158 2.39 -12.69 7.90
N SER A 159 1.80 -12.79 6.69
CA SER A 159 2.45 -13.43 5.54
C SER A 159 3.71 -12.68 5.11
N VAL A 160 3.65 -11.35 5.04
CA VAL A 160 4.81 -10.51 4.69
C VAL A 160 5.93 -10.66 5.73
N ALA A 161 5.61 -10.74 7.02
CA ALA A 161 6.60 -11.00 8.06
C ALA A 161 7.27 -12.37 7.86
N ALA A 162 6.49 -13.41 7.53
CA ALA A 162 7.04 -14.74 7.22
C ALA A 162 7.94 -14.71 5.97
N TYR A 163 7.51 -14.08 4.89
CA TYR A 163 8.33 -13.90 3.68
C TYR A 163 9.61 -13.12 3.96
N ASN A 164 9.56 -12.11 4.84
CA ASN A 164 10.74 -11.37 5.24
C ASN A 164 11.74 -12.25 6.01
N THR A 165 11.27 -13.11 6.92
CA THR A 165 12.16 -14.07 7.62
C THR A 165 12.76 -15.10 6.65
N GLU A 166 12.00 -15.57 5.67
CA GLU A 166 12.50 -16.50 4.66
C GLU A 166 13.51 -15.82 3.73
N ALA A 167 13.25 -14.58 3.31
CA ALA A 167 14.18 -13.79 2.51
C ALA A 167 15.50 -13.54 3.24
N GLN A 168 15.45 -13.28 4.55
CA GLN A 168 16.65 -13.11 5.36
C GLN A 168 17.46 -14.40 5.48
N GLY A 169 16.82 -15.55 5.70
CA GLY A 169 17.50 -16.84 5.67
C GLY A 169 18.08 -17.18 4.30
N ALA A 170 17.40 -16.78 3.21
CA ALA A 170 17.91 -16.92 1.85
C ALA A 170 19.15 -16.04 1.60
N GLN A 171 19.14 -14.81 2.13
CA GLN A 171 20.28 -13.90 2.09
C GLN A 171 21.49 -14.46 2.86
N GLU A 172 21.28 -14.97 4.07
CA GLU A 172 22.34 -15.62 4.86
C GLU A 172 22.93 -16.83 4.12
N SER A 173 22.08 -17.63 3.49
CA SER A 173 22.51 -18.77 2.68
C SER A 173 23.35 -18.34 1.47
N LEU A 174 22.97 -17.25 0.79
CA LEU A 174 23.76 -16.66 -0.29
C LEU A 174 25.13 -16.19 0.20
N SER A 175 25.19 -15.49 1.34
CA SER A 175 26.44 -15.04 1.95
C SER A 175 27.38 -16.20 2.27
N GLN A 176 26.85 -17.29 2.85
CA GLN A 176 27.66 -18.48 3.14
C GLN A 176 28.23 -19.14 1.87
N ILE A 177 27.47 -19.18 0.77
CA ILE A 177 27.96 -19.71 -0.51
C ILE A 177 29.06 -18.81 -1.07
N LEU A 178 28.87 -17.49 -1.05
CA LEU A 178 29.85 -16.51 -1.51
C LEU A 178 31.18 -16.60 -0.73
N ASP A 179 31.10 -16.74 0.59
CA ASP A 179 32.28 -16.90 1.45
C ASP A 179 33.04 -18.18 1.10
N ARG A 180 32.34 -19.31 0.92
CA ARG A 180 32.95 -20.60 0.54
C ARG A 180 33.65 -20.51 -0.81
N VAL A 181 32.98 -19.94 -1.82
CA VAL A 181 33.57 -19.77 -3.16
C VAL A 181 34.80 -18.87 -3.11
N SER A 182 34.76 -17.80 -2.31
CA SER A 182 35.89 -16.89 -2.12
C SER A 182 37.08 -17.58 -1.45
N HIS A 183 36.84 -18.38 -0.40
CA HIS A 183 37.88 -19.19 0.24
C HIS A 183 38.46 -20.26 -0.69
N GLN A 184 37.64 -20.88 -1.53
CA GLN A 184 38.07 -21.92 -2.47
C GLN A 184 38.94 -21.34 -3.59
N LEU A 185 38.54 -20.19 -4.15
CA LEU A 185 39.33 -19.45 -5.14
C LEU A 185 40.70 -19.03 -4.58
N LEU A 186 40.75 -18.60 -3.32
CA LEU A 186 42.01 -18.25 -2.63
C LEU A 186 42.92 -19.47 -2.43
N GLN A 187 42.35 -20.63 -2.10
CA GLN A 187 43.10 -21.89 -1.89
C GLN A 187 43.66 -22.46 -3.21
N ASP A 188 42.90 -22.41 -4.31
CA ASP A 188 43.38 -22.89 -5.60
C ASP A 188 44.54 -22.05 -6.13
N ARG A 189 44.47 -20.71 -5.93
CA ARG A 189 45.57 -19.80 -6.25
C ARG A 189 46.86 -20.06 -5.45
N THR A 190 46.73 -20.53 -4.21
CA THR A 190 47.89 -20.89 -3.36
C THR A 190 48.45 -22.28 -3.69
N LYS A 191 47.62 -23.22 -4.19
CA LYS A 191 48.06 -24.54 -4.64
C LYS A 191 48.75 -24.52 -6.00
N GLU A 192 48.28 -23.71 -6.96
CA GLU A 192 48.99 -23.49 -8.23
C GLU A 192 50.39 -22.88 -8.03
N ALA A 193 50.55 -22.04 -7.00
CA ALA A 193 51.86 -21.47 -6.63
C ALA A 193 52.84 -22.50 -6.02
N GLN A 194 52.36 -23.64 -5.52
CA GLN A 194 53.17 -24.67 -4.84
C GLN A 194 53.54 -25.86 -5.73
N VAL A 195 53.03 -25.93 -6.96
CA VAL A 195 53.30 -27.04 -7.92
C VAL A 195 54.36 -26.65 -8.97
N SER A 196 54.82 -25.40 -8.98
CA SER A 196 55.97 -25.01 -9.82
C SER A 196 57.30 -25.36 -9.15
N PRO A 197 58.27 -26.01 -9.83
CA PRO A 197 59.64 -26.14 -9.31
C PRO A 197 60.25 -24.75 -9.10
N PRO A 198 61.32 -24.60 -8.29
CA PRO A 198 61.97 -23.30 -8.12
C PRO A 198 62.46 -22.81 -9.50
N LEU A 199 61.72 -21.85 -10.08
CA LEU A 199 62.10 -21.21 -11.32
C LEU A 199 63.25 -20.25 -11.01
N THR A 200 64.44 -20.70 -11.40
CA THR A 200 65.54 -19.82 -11.80
C THR A 200 64.97 -18.69 -12.67
N ALA A 201 65.35 -17.45 -12.34
CA ALA A 201 64.84 -16.22 -12.93
C ALA A 201 64.54 -16.30 -14.45
N PRO A 202 63.27 -16.14 -14.87
CA PRO A 202 62.92 -16.00 -16.27
C PRO A 202 63.28 -14.59 -16.76
N TYR A 203 64.14 -14.53 -17.77
CA TYR A 203 64.29 -13.34 -18.61
C TYR A 203 62.91 -12.86 -19.09
N PRO A 204 62.60 -11.55 -19.05
CA PRO A 204 61.32 -11.05 -19.52
C PRO A 204 61.22 -11.24 -21.04
N SER A 205 60.20 -11.97 -21.47
CA SER A 205 59.84 -12.11 -22.88
C SER A 205 59.27 -10.77 -23.38
N PRO A 206 59.78 -10.21 -24.51
CA PRO A 206 59.33 -8.95 -25.08
C PRO A 206 57.81 -8.88 -25.34
N ALA A 207 57.19 -10.03 -25.63
CA ALA A 207 55.76 -10.12 -25.95
C ALA A 207 54.83 -9.87 -24.74
N LEU A 208 55.29 -10.14 -23.52
CA LEU A 208 54.49 -9.90 -22.31
C LEU A 208 54.49 -8.41 -21.95
N THR A 209 55.64 -7.74 -22.10
CA THR A 209 55.77 -6.29 -21.91
C THR A 209 54.95 -5.50 -22.92
N ASP A 210 54.88 -5.97 -24.17
CA ASP A 210 54.11 -5.33 -25.24
C ASP A 210 52.59 -5.44 -24.98
N LEU A 211 52.12 -6.61 -24.53
CA LEU A 211 50.73 -6.81 -24.14
C LEU A 211 50.34 -5.96 -22.92
N VAL A 212 51.23 -5.83 -21.94
CA VAL A 212 50.98 -4.97 -20.76
C VAL A 212 50.89 -3.50 -21.16
N LEU A 213 51.75 -3.03 -22.10
CA LEU A 213 51.64 -1.68 -22.64
C LEU A 213 50.31 -1.47 -23.39
N GLN A 214 49.92 -2.41 -24.25
CA GLN A 214 48.65 -2.32 -24.99
C GLN A 214 47.43 -2.32 -24.06
N MET A 215 47.45 -3.13 -23.00
CA MET A 215 46.36 -3.13 -22.02
C MET A 215 46.30 -1.83 -21.22
N GLN A 216 47.45 -1.21 -20.96
CA GLN A 216 47.51 0.07 -20.26
C GLN A 216 47.02 1.22 -21.16
N GLU A 217 47.41 1.24 -22.43
CA GLU A 217 46.94 2.19 -23.44
C GLU A 217 45.41 2.08 -23.64
N LEU A 218 44.89 0.85 -23.76
CA LEU A 218 43.43 0.62 -23.84
C LEU A 218 42.68 1.11 -22.59
N CYS A 219 43.29 1.00 -21.41
CA CYS A 219 42.69 1.51 -20.17
C CYS A 219 42.65 3.04 -20.13
N GLU A 220 43.67 3.72 -20.69
CA GLU A 220 43.68 5.17 -20.81
C GLU A 220 42.68 5.67 -21.86
N GLU A 221 42.58 5.00 -23.01
CA GLU A 221 41.56 5.31 -24.03
C GLU A 221 40.14 5.13 -23.50
N MET A 222 39.86 4.04 -22.77
CA MET A 222 38.55 3.84 -22.15
C MET A 222 38.19 4.89 -21.11
N LYS A 223 39.18 5.43 -20.38
CA LYS A 223 38.95 6.54 -19.44
C LYS A 223 38.61 7.82 -20.18
N LEU A 224 39.33 8.15 -21.26
CA LEU A 224 39.04 9.29 -22.11
C LEU A 224 37.63 9.20 -22.71
N LEU A 225 37.27 8.04 -23.28
CA LEU A 225 35.95 7.80 -23.83
C LEU A 225 34.85 7.93 -22.76
N ALA A 226 35.09 7.48 -21.53
CA ALA A 226 34.14 7.64 -20.43
C ALA A 226 33.95 9.12 -20.04
N PHE A 227 35.01 9.93 -20.06
CA PHE A 227 34.91 11.38 -19.85
C PHE A 227 34.11 12.05 -20.97
N ASP A 228 34.39 11.72 -22.23
CA ASP A 228 33.67 12.29 -23.38
C ASP A 228 32.19 11.89 -23.39
N LEU A 229 31.87 10.64 -23.06
CA LEU A 229 30.49 10.18 -22.93
C LEU A 229 29.76 10.88 -21.77
N GLN A 230 30.45 11.11 -20.65
CA GLN A 230 29.88 11.84 -19.52
C GLN A 230 29.61 13.31 -19.88
N ASP A 231 30.51 13.95 -20.63
CA ASP A 231 30.31 15.32 -21.09
C ASP A 231 29.16 15.43 -22.10
N ASN A 232 29.09 14.49 -23.06
CA ASN A 232 27.97 14.38 -23.98
C ASN A 232 26.63 14.21 -23.25
N ASN A 233 26.57 13.35 -22.22
CA ASN A 233 25.37 13.17 -21.42
C ASN A 233 24.96 14.46 -20.69
N ARG A 234 25.93 15.23 -20.15
CA ARG A 234 25.65 16.54 -19.54
C ARG A 234 25.09 17.55 -20.53
N ILE A 235 25.61 17.59 -21.76
CA ILE A 235 25.11 18.46 -22.83
C ILE A 235 23.68 18.08 -23.20
N ILE A 236 23.39 16.79 -23.36
CA ILE A 236 22.05 16.27 -23.66
C ILE A 236 21.07 16.66 -22.55
N GLU A 237 21.43 16.50 -21.29
CA GLU A 237 20.59 16.91 -20.15
C GLU A 237 20.35 18.43 -20.13
N GLY A 238 21.35 19.24 -20.50
CA GLY A 238 21.22 20.68 -20.64
C GLY A 238 20.27 21.12 -21.76
N LEU A 239 20.27 20.40 -22.89
CA LEU A 239 19.37 20.62 -24.03
C LEU A 239 17.95 20.09 -23.80
N SER A 240 17.80 19.11 -22.90
CA SER A 240 16.51 18.48 -22.55
C SER A 240 15.71 19.29 -21.51
N ARG A 241 16.28 20.38 -20.97
CA ARG A 241 15.63 21.22 -19.97
C ARG A 241 14.64 22.18 -20.66
N PRO A 242 13.33 22.06 -20.44
CA PRO A 242 12.37 23.04 -20.98
C PRO A 242 12.60 24.42 -20.37
N PRO A 243 12.32 25.51 -21.10
CA PRO A 243 12.51 26.87 -20.59
C PRO A 243 11.70 27.07 -19.32
N SER A 244 12.36 27.56 -18.27
CA SER A 244 11.72 28.01 -17.03
C SER A 244 10.69 29.08 -17.36
N ALA A 245 9.45 28.88 -16.92
CA ALA A 245 8.38 29.85 -17.03
C ALA A 245 8.80 31.19 -16.37
N PRO A 246 8.47 32.35 -16.95
CA PRO A 246 8.77 33.63 -16.33
C PRO A 246 7.94 33.80 -15.06
N ASP A 247 8.63 34.12 -13.96
CA ASP A 247 8.03 34.47 -12.68
C ASP A 247 7.04 35.63 -12.87
N SER A 248 5.81 35.45 -12.36
CA SER A 248 4.79 36.50 -12.18
C SER A 248 4.75 36.95 -10.75
#